data_AF-A0AAU5MEK7-F1
#
_entry.id   AF-A0AAU5MEK7-F1
#
_cell.length_a   1.000
_cell.length_b   1.000
_cell.length_c   1.000
_cell.angle_alpha   90.00
_cell.angle_beta   90.00
_cell.angle_gamma   90.00
#
_symmetry.space_group_name_H-M   'P 1'
#
loop_
_entity.id
_entity.type
_entity.pdbx_description
1 polymer ?
#
loop_
_entity_poly.entity_id
_entity_poly.type
_entity_poly.pdbx_seq_one_letter_code
_entity_poly.pdbx_strand_id
1 'polypeptide(L)'
;MADLQQFEDAYDRAEAAYLSAIQADLPRAETARLAGAVATAAAEFNTEAYRSLHTAAGSERDELDRLTDLTETLSDLWTEIHAAYQGTYPRPADG
;
A
#
# COMPACT_ATOMS: atom_id res chain seq x y z
N MET A 1 -2.46 -4.53 20.86
CA MET A 1 -1.52 -5.05 19.83
C MET A 1 -2.15 -6.05 18.88
N ALA A 2 -3.37 -6.56 19.12
CA ALA A 2 -4.04 -7.47 18.17
C ALA A 2 -4.55 -6.76 16.90
N ASP A 3 -4.85 -5.46 16.97
CA ASP A 3 -5.45 -4.73 15.86
C ASP A 3 -4.44 -4.46 14.72
N LEU A 4 -3.21 -4.04 15.05
CA LEU A 4 -2.20 -3.71 14.02
C LEU A 4 -1.75 -4.93 13.20
N GLN A 5 -1.53 -6.07 13.86
CA GLN A 5 -1.13 -7.31 13.18
C GLN A 5 -2.17 -7.77 12.15
N GLN A 6 -3.46 -7.56 12.43
CA GLN A 6 -4.51 -7.91 11.48
C GLN A 6 -4.42 -7.10 10.18
N PHE A 7 -4.04 -5.82 10.27
CA PHE A 7 -3.87 -4.95 9.10
C PHE A 7 -2.58 -5.29 8.34
N GLU A 8 -1.49 -5.60 9.05
CA GLU A 8 -0.25 -6.09 8.45
C GLU A 8 -0.50 -7.39 7.67
N ASP A 9 -1.16 -8.38 8.29
CA ASP A 9 -1.52 -9.63 7.63
C ASP A 9 -2.45 -9.42 6.42
N ALA A 10 -3.30 -8.38 6.45
CA ALA A 10 -4.17 -8.04 5.33
C ALA A 10 -3.39 -7.42 4.17
N TYR A 11 -2.43 -6.55 4.47
CA TYR A 11 -1.49 -6.01 3.49
C TYR A 11 -0.67 -7.13 2.83
N ASP A 12 -0.03 -8.00 3.62
CA ASP A 12 0.80 -9.10 3.11
C ASP A 12 0.03 -10.05 2.20
N ARG A 13 -1.21 -10.39 2.57
CA ARG A 13 -2.08 -11.23 1.73
C ARG A 13 -2.45 -10.54 0.41
N ALA A 14 -2.73 -9.24 0.45
CA ALA A 14 -3.04 -8.48 -0.76
C ALA A 14 -1.83 -8.40 -1.69
N GLU A 15 -0.65 -8.11 -1.15
CA GLU A 15 0.61 -8.03 -1.91
C GLU A 15 0.96 -9.38 -2.54
N ALA A 16 0.87 -10.47 -1.77
CA ALA A 16 1.13 -11.82 -2.27
C ALA A 16 0.17 -12.20 -3.42
N ALA A 17 -1.11 -11.79 -3.34
CA ALA A 17 -2.08 -12.04 -4.39
C ALA A 17 -1.75 -11.25 -5.68
N TYR A 18 -1.33 -9.99 -5.55
CA TYR A 18 -0.88 -9.18 -6.68
C TYR A 18 0.38 -9.76 -7.34
N LEU A 19 1.40 -10.13 -6.55
CA LEU A 19 2.62 -10.73 -7.06
C LEU A 19 2.35 -12.06 -7.77
N SER A 20 1.47 -12.89 -7.20
CA SER A 20 1.03 -14.14 -7.84
C SER A 20 0.33 -13.88 -9.17
N ALA A 21 -0.48 -12.82 -9.27
CA ALA A 21 -1.16 -12.44 -10.50
C ALA A 21 -0.21 -11.98 -11.61
N ILE A 22 0.86 -11.26 -11.26
CA ILE A 22 1.93 -10.94 -12.22
C ILE A 22 2.62 -12.21 -12.70
N GLN A 23 2.99 -13.10 -11.76
CA GLN A 23 3.70 -14.35 -12.10
C GLN A 23 2.85 -15.28 -12.97
N ALA A 24 1.53 -15.25 -12.79
CA ALA A 24 0.58 -16.02 -13.59
C ALA A 24 0.15 -15.34 -14.89
N ASP A 25 0.71 -14.17 -15.22
CA ASP A 25 0.37 -13.36 -16.40
C ASP A 25 -1.14 -13.10 -16.53
N LEU A 26 -1.79 -12.76 -15.40
CA LEU A 26 -3.22 -12.47 -15.39
C LEU A 26 -3.57 -11.22 -16.22
N PRO A 27 -4.81 -11.11 -16.73
CA PRO A 27 -5.22 -9.97 -17.52
C PRO A 27 -5.02 -8.64 -16.80
N ARG A 28 -4.65 -7.60 -17.55
CA ARG A 28 -4.42 -6.23 -17.06
C ARG A 28 -5.50 -5.72 -16.10
N ALA A 29 -6.77 -6.02 -16.38
CA ALA A 29 -7.90 -5.64 -15.53
C ALA A 29 -7.88 -6.32 -14.15
N GLU A 30 -7.45 -7.58 -14.10
CA GLU A 30 -7.34 -8.35 -12.85
C GLU A 30 -6.13 -7.89 -12.03
N THR A 31 -5.00 -7.62 -12.70
CA THR A 31 -3.83 -7.02 -12.06
C THR A 31 -4.13 -5.63 -11.51
N ALA A 32 -4.93 -4.83 -12.24
CA ALA A 32 -5.40 -3.52 -11.75
C ALA A 32 -6.27 -3.65 -10.50
N ARG A 33 -7.21 -4.61 -10.50
CA ARG A 33 -8.10 -4.88 -9.36
C ARG A 33 -7.29 -5.25 -8.11
N LEU A 34 -6.28 -6.11 -8.28
CA LEU A 34 -5.41 -6.54 -7.19
C LEU A 34 -4.52 -5.39 -6.70
N ALA A 35 -3.92 -4.59 -7.59
CA ALA A 35 -3.16 -3.40 -7.19
C ALA A 35 -3.99 -2.43 -6.35
N GLY A 36 -5.27 -2.21 -6.70
CA GLY A 36 -6.19 -1.39 -5.91
C GLY A 36 -6.52 -1.99 -4.54
N ALA A 37 -6.57 -3.33 -4.43
CA ALA A 37 -6.73 -4.01 -3.15
C ALA A 37 -5.50 -3.83 -2.25
N VAL A 38 -4.28 -3.88 -2.81
CA VAL A 38 -3.04 -3.59 -2.06
C VAL A 38 -3.03 -2.12 -1.60
N ALA A 39 -3.38 -1.18 -2.48
CA ALA A 39 -3.45 0.24 -2.13
C ALA A 39 -4.40 0.51 -0.94
N THR A 40 -5.57 -0.15 -0.95
CA THR A 40 -6.56 -0.05 0.12
C THR A 40 -6.02 -0.62 1.44
N ALA A 41 -5.45 -1.82 1.40
CA ALA A 41 -4.88 -2.46 2.59
C ALA A 41 -3.71 -1.66 3.18
N ALA A 42 -2.86 -1.09 2.34
CA ALA A 42 -1.78 -0.20 2.77
C ALA A 42 -2.31 1.05 3.48
N ALA A 43 -3.34 1.71 2.93
CA ALA A 43 -3.93 2.90 3.55
C ALA A 43 -4.58 2.61 4.91
N GLU A 44 -5.26 1.46 5.03
CA GLU A 44 -5.85 1.00 6.29
C GLU A 44 -4.78 0.67 7.34
N PHE A 45 -3.71 -0.03 6.93
CA PHE A 45 -2.56 -0.32 7.79
C PHE A 45 -1.92 0.97 8.32
N ASN A 46 -1.73 1.98 7.46
CA ASN A 46 -1.15 3.27 7.87
C ASN A 46 -2.01 3.99 8.88
N THR A 47 -3.31 4.01 8.63
CA THR A 47 -4.27 4.66 9.52
C THR A 47 -4.23 4.03 10.91
N GLU A 48 -4.15 2.69 10.99
CA GLU A 48 -4.10 1.99 12.26
C GLU A 48 -2.73 2.06 12.92
N ALA A 49 -1.63 1.99 12.15
CA ALA A 49 -0.28 2.19 12.64
C ALA A 49 -0.13 3.58 13.28
N TYR A 50 -0.60 4.62 12.59
CA TYR A 50 -0.65 5.97 13.12
C TYR A 50 -1.50 6.04 14.39
N ARG A 51 -2.71 5.48 14.40
CA ARG A 51 -3.56 5.47 15.62
C ARG A 51 -2.89 4.79 16.81
N SER A 52 -2.33 3.61 16.60
CA SER A 52 -1.75 2.79 17.64
C SER A 52 -0.46 3.40 18.22
N LEU A 53 0.29 4.13 17.41
CA LEU A 53 1.62 4.62 17.76
C LEU A 53 1.68 6.15 17.97
N HIS A 54 0.65 6.94 17.60
CA HIS A 54 0.69 8.41 17.78
C HIS A 54 0.81 8.85 19.25
N THR A 55 0.52 7.94 20.19
CA THR A 55 0.63 8.18 21.64
C THR A 55 2.01 7.83 22.21
N ALA A 56 2.88 7.19 21.41
CA ALA A 56 4.24 6.84 21.81
C ALA A 56 5.14 8.08 21.92
N ALA A 57 6.09 8.05 22.85
CA ALA A 57 6.96 9.19 23.16
C ALA A 57 8.43 8.76 23.12
N GLY A 58 9.30 9.59 22.54
CA GLY A 58 10.73 9.29 22.38
C GLY A 58 11.02 8.60 21.05
N SER A 59 11.98 7.68 21.02
CA SER A 59 12.48 7.01 19.80
C SER A 59 11.41 6.23 19.02
N GLU A 60 10.33 5.85 19.67
CA GLU A 60 9.17 5.17 19.07
C GLU A 60 8.40 6.09 18.11
N ARG A 61 8.52 7.41 18.28
CA ARG A 61 7.91 8.43 17.43
C ARG A 61 8.71 8.68 16.16
N ASP A 62 10.05 8.65 16.24
CA ASP A 62 10.92 8.75 15.07
C ASP A 62 10.76 7.51 14.15
N GLU A 63 10.59 6.33 14.76
CA GLU A 63 10.27 5.10 14.03
C GLU A 63 8.88 5.17 13.40
N LEU A 64 7.89 5.77 14.09
CA LEU A 64 6.57 6.02 13.55
C LEU A 64 6.59 6.98 12.35
N ASP A 65 7.32 8.08 12.44
CA ASP A 65 7.43 9.06 11.36
C ASP A 65 8.06 8.39 10.13
N ARG A 66 9.12 7.58 10.32
CA ARG A 66 9.70 6.77 9.24
C ARG A 66 8.73 5.76 8.63
N LEU A 67 7.97 5.05 9.47
CA LEU A 67 6.99 4.08 9.02
C LEU A 67 5.85 4.76 8.26
N THR A 68 5.42 5.93 8.71
CA THR A 68 4.39 6.74 8.05
C THR A 68 4.89 7.22 6.69
N ASP A 69 6.10 7.79 6.60
CA ASP A 69 6.70 8.22 5.33
C ASP A 69 6.86 7.06 4.34
N LEU A 70 7.36 5.91 4.81
CA LEU A 70 7.56 4.73 3.98
C LEU A 70 6.24 4.23 3.42
N THR A 71 5.22 4.19 4.27
CA THR A 71 3.94 3.59 3.91
C THR A 71 3.02 4.54 3.14
N GLU A 72 3.13 5.86 3.31
CA GLU A 72 2.53 6.85 2.40
C GLU A 72 3.12 6.70 0.99
N THR A 73 4.45 6.65 0.90
CA THR A 73 5.16 6.40 -0.39
C THR A 73 4.69 5.11 -1.04
N LEU A 74 4.45 4.07 -0.24
CA LEU A 74 4.00 2.77 -0.72
C LEU A 74 2.54 2.80 -1.21
N SER A 75 1.67 3.52 -0.51
CA SER A 75 0.28 3.76 -0.92
C SER A 75 0.21 4.55 -2.24
N ASP A 76 1.04 5.58 -2.38
CA ASP A 76 1.18 6.36 -3.60
C ASP A 76 1.62 5.47 -4.76
N LEU A 77 2.69 4.68 -4.58
CA LEU A 77 3.18 3.73 -5.59
C LEU A 77 2.06 2.78 -6.07
N TRP A 78 1.30 2.20 -5.15
CA TRP A 78 0.20 1.28 -5.52
C TRP A 78 -0.92 1.99 -6.27
N THR A 79 -1.23 3.22 -5.89
CA THR A 79 -2.20 4.07 -6.58
C THR A 79 -1.71 4.39 -7.99
N GLU A 80 -0.44 4.71 -8.16
CA GLU A 80 0.19 4.97 -9.44
C GLU A 80 0.19 3.74 -10.36
N ILE A 81 0.55 2.57 -9.81
CA ILE A 81 0.50 1.28 -10.53
C ILE A 81 -0.94 0.99 -10.98
N HIS A 82 -1.92 1.19 -10.10
CA HIS A 82 -3.33 1.00 -10.42
C HIS A 82 -3.79 1.93 -11.56
N ALA A 83 -3.48 3.22 -11.46
CA ALA A 83 -3.78 4.21 -12.51
C ALA A 83 -3.07 3.89 -13.83
N ALA A 84 -1.82 3.42 -13.77
CA ALA A 84 -1.07 2.97 -14.93
C ALA A 84 -1.77 1.79 -15.60
N TYR A 85 -2.26 0.81 -14.83
CA TYR A 85 -3.04 -0.29 -15.39
C TYR A 85 -4.37 0.14 -15.99
N GLN A 86 -5.04 1.14 -15.42
CA GLN A 86 -6.28 1.69 -15.97
C GLN A 86 -6.06 2.59 -17.20
N GLY A 87 -4.81 2.98 -17.49
CA GLY A 87 -4.51 3.93 -18.55
C GLY A 87 -4.89 5.38 -18.20
N THR A 88 -5.08 5.67 -16.91
CA THR A 88 -5.43 7.01 -16.38
C THR A 88 -4.22 7.74 -15.80
N TYR A 89 -3.06 7.08 -15.73
CA TYR A 89 -1.81 7.74 -15.34
C TYR A 89 -1.46 8.84 -16.35
N PRO A 90 -1.27 10.10 -15.91
CA PRO A 90 -0.90 11.17 -16.82
C PRO A 90 0.43 10.81 -17.46
N ARG A 91 0.44 10.71 -18.79
CA ARG A 91 1.69 10.60 -19.55
C ARG A 91 2.54 11.82 -19.16
N PRO A 92 3.80 11.66 -18.70
CA PRO A 92 4.66 12.81 -18.52
C PRO A 92 4.66 13.57 -19.84
N ALA A 93 4.35 14.86 -19.79
CA ALA A 93 4.36 15.70 -20.98
C ALA A 93 5.76 15.54 -21.60
N ASP A 94 5.81 14.96 -22.81
CA ASP A 94 7.05 14.76 -23.54
C ASP A 94 7.79 16.11 -23.60
N GLY A 95 8.92 16.18 -22.91
CA GLY A 95 9.83 17.33 -22.89
C GLY A 95 11.01 17.10 -23.81
#